data_AF-A0A239ZU73-F1
#
_entry.id   AF-A0A239ZU73-F1
#
_cell.length_a   1.000
_cell.length_b   1.000
_cell.length_c   1.000
_cell.angle_alpha   90.00
_cell.angle_beta   90.00
_cell.angle_gamma   90.00
#
_symmetry.space_group_name_H-M   'P 1'
#
loop_
_entity.id
_entity.type
_entity.pdbx_description
1 polymer ?
#
loop_
_entity_poly.entity_id
_entity_poly.type
_entity_poly.pdbx_seq_one_letter_code
_entity_poly.pdbx_strand_id
1 'polypeptide(L)'
;MEALLASPIISVVISIVVAYILFKVAFFTIKSVAFNVIAGFATYWVCVNVLHIPMDIGWGVWVLTAILGPIPMVIAALWYGLL
;
A
#
# COMPACT_ATOMS: atom_id res chain seq x y z
N MET A 1 -6.29 22.74 30.53
CA MET A 1 -6.40 22.03 29.24
C MET A 1 -7.74 22.28 28.58
N GLU A 2 -8.86 22.23 29.32
CA GLU A 2 -10.22 22.43 28.76
C GLU A 2 -10.52 23.87 28.31
N ALA A 3 -10.01 24.89 29.02
CA ALA A 3 -10.24 26.30 28.66
C ALA A 3 -9.61 26.72 27.31
N LEU A 4 -8.57 26.01 26.86
CA LEU A 4 -7.89 26.30 25.58
C LEU A 4 -8.70 25.79 24.38
N LEU A 5 -9.37 24.64 24.54
CA LEU A 5 -10.26 24.05 23.53
C LEU A 5 -11.62 24.75 23.46
N ALA A 6 -12.03 25.44 24.53
CA ALA A 6 -13.24 26.26 24.57
C ALA A 6 -13.12 27.56 23.75
N SER A 7 -11.90 27.98 23.38
CA SER A 7 -11.69 29.09 22.45
C SER A 7 -12.10 28.67 21.03
N PRO A 8 -13.13 29.29 20.42
CA PRO A 8 -13.62 28.92 19.10
C PRO A 8 -12.53 28.95 18.03
N ILE A 9 -11.60 29.90 18.15
CA ILE A 9 -10.49 30.09 17.21
C ILE A 9 -9.48 28.94 17.31
N ILE A 10 -9.13 28.53 18.53
CA ILE A 10 -8.16 27.46 18.75
C ILE A 10 -8.74 26.11 18.32
N SER A 11 -10.01 25.85 18.61
CA SER A 11 -10.75 24.69 18.12
C SER A 11 -10.72 24.57 16.58
N VAL A 12 -10.98 25.68 15.88
CA VAL A 12 -10.95 25.73 14.40
C VAL A 12 -9.55 25.50 13.85
N VAL A 13 -8.52 26.08 14.46
CA VAL A 13 -7.13 25.84 14.02
C VAL A 13 -6.73 24.37 14.19
N ILE A 14 -7.07 23.76 15.33
CA ILE A 14 -6.77 22.34 15.60
C ILE A 14 -7.52 21.44 14.59
N SER A 15 -8.78 21.72 14.28
CA SER A 15 -9.55 20.89 13.35
C SER A 15 -8.99 20.94 11.92
N ILE A 16 -8.53 22.11 11.45
CA ILE A 16 -7.85 22.27 10.15
C ILE A 16 -6.55 21.46 10.12
N VAL A 17 -5.73 21.53 11.18
CA VAL A 17 -4.48 20.78 11.27
C VAL A 17 -4.74 19.27 11.25
N VAL A 18 -5.73 18.79 12.01
CA VAL A 18 -6.11 17.37 12.03
C VAL A 18 -6.62 16.91 10.66
N ALA A 19 -7.49 17.69 10.01
CA ALA A 19 -8.00 17.38 8.68
C ALA A 19 -6.86 17.29 7.65
N TYR A 20 -5.89 18.21 7.70
CA TYR A 20 -4.72 18.18 6.84
C TYR A 20 -3.86 16.92 7.05
N ILE A 21 -3.63 16.52 8.31
CA ILE A 21 -2.86 15.32 8.63
C ILE A 21 -3.57 14.06 8.10
N LEU A 22 -4.88 13.93 8.33
CA LEU A 22 -5.66 12.79 7.85
C LEU A 22 -5.65 12.69 6.31
N PHE A 23 -5.81 13.84 5.63
CA PHE A 23 -5.71 13.89 4.18
C PHE A 23 -4.31 13.47 3.70
N LYS A 24 -3.25 13.99 4.32
CA LYS A 24 -1.88 13.63 3.96
C LYS A 24 -1.58 12.15 4.19
N VAL A 25 -2.06 11.56 5.29
CA VAL A 25 -1.92 10.13 5.58
C VAL A 25 -2.67 9.29 4.55
N ALA A 26 -3.89 9.67 4.19
CA ALA A 26 -4.65 8.97 3.14
C ALA A 26 -3.91 9.00 1.79
N PHE A 27 -3.36 10.16 1.38
CA PHE A 27 -2.57 10.28 0.16
C PHE A 27 -1.24 9.50 0.24
N PHE A 28 -0.59 9.47 1.39
CA PHE A 28 0.62 8.67 1.61
C PHE A 28 0.32 7.18 1.47
N THR A 29 -0.81 6.71 2.03
CA THR A 29 -1.27 5.33 1.88
C THR A 29 -1.56 4.98 0.43
N ILE A 30 -2.27 5.83 -0.33
CA ILE A 30 -2.53 5.59 -1.76
C ILE A 30 -1.22 5.50 -2.55
N LYS A 31 -0.27 6.41 -2.30
CA LYS A 31 1.04 6.37 -2.95
C LYS A 31 1.79 5.08 -2.62
N SER A 32 1.81 4.68 -1.35
CA SER A 32 2.44 3.44 -0.89
C SER A 32 1.82 2.22 -1.59
N VAL A 33 0.49 2.15 -1.64
CA VAL A 33 -0.25 1.10 -2.35
C VAL A 33 0.08 1.08 -3.84
N ALA A 34 0.14 2.24 -4.49
CA ALA A 34 0.51 2.33 -5.90
C ALA A 34 1.93 1.81 -6.16
N PHE A 35 2.91 2.21 -5.34
CA PHE A 35 4.28 1.69 -5.43
C PHE A 35 4.34 0.17 -5.20
N ASN A 36 3.59 -0.34 -4.23
CA ASN A 36 3.50 -1.76 -3.92
C ASN A 36 2.93 -2.57 -5.09
N VAL A 37 1.87 -2.07 -5.74
CA VAL A 37 1.27 -2.70 -6.92
C VAL A 37 2.25 -2.68 -8.10
N ILE A 38 2.93 -1.55 -8.34
CA ILE A 38 3.95 -1.44 -9.40
C ILE A 38 5.09 -2.43 -9.16
N ALA A 39 5.61 -2.51 -7.93
CA ALA A 39 6.64 -3.45 -7.56
C ALA A 39 6.16 -4.90 -7.74
N GLY A 40 4.94 -5.21 -7.32
CA GLY A 40 4.28 -6.50 -7.55
C GLY A 40 4.20 -6.88 -9.02
N PHE A 41 3.81 -5.93 -9.87
CA PHE A 41 3.72 -6.12 -11.31
C PHE A 41 5.10 -6.35 -11.94
N ALA A 42 6.11 -5.59 -11.51
CA ALA A 42 7.48 -5.80 -11.95
C ALA A 42 8.00 -7.19 -11.56
N THR A 43 7.75 -7.64 -10.32
CA THR A 43 8.10 -8.99 -9.87
C THR A 43 7.38 -10.05 -10.70
N TYR A 44 6.07 -9.91 -10.91
CA TYR A 44 5.30 -10.83 -11.75
C TYR A 44 5.88 -10.94 -13.15
N TRP A 45 6.13 -9.78 -13.78
CA TRP A 45 6.64 -9.70 -15.13
C TRP A 45 8.00 -10.38 -15.28
N VAL A 46 8.93 -10.13 -14.35
CA VAL A 46 10.24 -10.79 -14.30
C VAL A 46 10.08 -12.30 -14.12
N CYS A 47 9.26 -12.76 -13.18
CA CYS A 47 9.06 -14.19 -12.94
C CYS A 47 8.49 -14.91 -14.17
N VAL A 48 7.52 -14.34 -14.86
CA VAL A 48 6.87 -14.98 -16.02
C VAL A 48 7.71 -14.85 -17.30
N ASN A 49 8.29 -13.69 -17.58
CA ASN A 49 8.90 -13.41 -18.89
C ASN A 49 10.42 -13.59 -18.91
N VAL A 50 11.09 -13.49 -17.75
CA VAL A 50 12.55 -13.66 -17.65
C VAL A 50 12.88 -15.04 -17.08
N LEU A 51 12.24 -15.39 -15.96
CA LEU A 51 12.48 -16.67 -15.29
C LEU A 51 11.62 -17.81 -15.83
N HIS A 52 10.65 -17.52 -16.71
CA HIS A 52 9.76 -18.50 -17.32
C HIS A 52 8.98 -19.36 -16.31
N ILE A 53 8.70 -18.81 -15.12
CA ILE A 53 7.90 -19.47 -14.09
C ILE A 53 6.41 -19.21 -14.40
N PRO A 54 5.60 -20.24 -14.68
CA PRO A 54 4.18 -20.09 -15.01
C PRO A 54 3.39 -19.77 -13.73
N MET A 55 3.30 -18.49 -13.38
CA MET A 55 2.56 -18.03 -12.20
C MET A 55 1.11 -17.68 -12.57
N ASP A 56 0.17 -18.50 -12.12
CA ASP A 56 -1.27 -18.21 -12.18
C ASP A 56 -1.72 -17.54 -10.87
N ILE A 57 -1.80 -16.20 -10.88
CA ILE A 57 -1.99 -15.42 -9.66
C ILE A 57 -3.39 -14.82 -9.60
N GLY A 58 -4.19 -15.32 -8.65
CA GLY A 58 -5.52 -14.81 -8.36
C GLY A 58 -5.53 -13.45 -7.65
N TRP A 59 -6.70 -12.80 -7.63
CA TRP A 59 -6.90 -11.47 -7.04
C TRP A 59 -6.47 -11.35 -5.56
N GLY A 60 -6.55 -12.43 -4.78
CA GLY A 60 -6.14 -12.41 -3.36
C GLY A 60 -4.67 -12.04 -3.17
N VAL A 61 -3.77 -12.58 -3.99
CA VAL A 61 -2.34 -12.27 -3.91
C VAL A 61 -2.06 -10.84 -4.36
N TRP A 62 -2.75 -10.35 -5.40
CA TRP A 62 -2.66 -8.95 -5.82
C TRP A 62 -3.08 -7.96 -4.74
N VAL A 63 -4.17 -8.27 -4.01
CA VAL A 63 -4.63 -7.46 -2.88
C VAL A 63 -3.62 -7.50 -1.73
N LEU A 64 -3.08 -8.67 -1.40
CA LEU A 64 -2.02 -8.77 -0.40
C LEU A 64 -0.77 -8.00 -0.82
N THR A 65 -0.42 -8.02 -2.11
CA THR A 65 0.71 -7.28 -2.65
C THR A 65 0.49 -5.77 -2.58
N ALA A 66 -0.74 -5.29 -2.83
CA ALA A 66 -1.07 -3.88 -2.65
C ALA A 66 -0.81 -3.39 -1.20
N ILE A 67 -1.03 -4.26 -0.20
CA ILE A 67 -0.86 -3.95 1.22
C ILE A 67 0.57 -4.18 1.70
N LEU A 68 1.16 -5.31 1.35
CA LEU A 68 2.43 -5.84 1.89
C LEU A 68 3.63 -5.63 0.95
N GLY A 69 3.43 -5.02 -0.22
CA GLY A 69 4.46 -4.90 -1.24
C GLY A 69 4.68 -6.19 -2.03
N PRO A 70 5.81 -6.34 -2.74
CA PRO A 70 6.04 -7.46 -3.65
C PRO A 70 6.24 -8.83 -2.96
N ILE A 71 6.28 -8.87 -1.62
CA ILE A 71 6.56 -10.08 -0.83
C ILE A 71 5.63 -11.26 -1.19
N PRO A 72 4.29 -11.10 -1.24
CA PRO A 72 3.40 -12.21 -1.62
C PRO A 72 3.68 -12.74 -3.04
N MET A 73 4.13 -11.86 -3.95
CA MET A 73 4.49 -12.22 -5.32
C MET A 73 5.77 -13.06 -5.38
N VAL A 74 6.76 -12.71 -4.55
CA VAL A 74 8.00 -13.49 -4.41
C VAL A 74 7.70 -14.87 -3.82
N ILE A 75 6.85 -14.94 -2.80
CA ILE A 75 6.45 -16.22 -2.19
C ILE A 75 5.70 -17.09 -3.22
N ALA A 76 4.78 -16.50 -3.98
CA ALA A 76 4.09 -17.21 -5.06
C ALA A 76 5.09 -17.73 -6.11
N ALA A 77 6.07 -16.91 -6.51
CA ALA A 77 7.11 -17.32 -7.46
C ALA A 77 7.94 -18.51 -6.96
N LEU A 78 8.31 -18.52 -5.68
CA LEU A 78 9.00 -19.66 -5.08
C LEU A 78 8.13 -20.92 -5.08
N TRP A 79 6.84 -20.78 -4.79
CA TRP A 79 5.91 -21.91 -4.81
C TRP A 79 5.77 -22.50 -6.22
N TYR A 80 5.48 -21.67 -7.22
CA TYR A 80 5.33 -22.12 -8.62
C TYR A 80 6.63 -22.60 -9.24
N GLY A 81 7.78 -22.07 -8.83
CA GLY A 81 9.10 -22.48 -9.34
C GLY A 81 9.64 -23.77 -8.72
N LEU A 82 9.08 -24.22 -7.59
CA LEU A 82 9.43 -25.49 -6.94
C LEU A 82 8.51 -26.66 -7.32
N LEU A 83 7.37 -26.36 -7.96
CA LEU A 83 6.45 -27.34 -8.52
C LEU A 83 6.90 -27.80 -9.90
#